data_AF-A0A8B6DUF9-F1
#
_entry.id   AF-A0A8B6DUF9-F1
#
_cell.length_a   1.000
_cell.length_b   1.000
_cell.length_c   1.000
_cell.angle_alpha   90.00
_cell.angle_beta   90.00
_cell.angle_gamma   90.00
#
_symmetry.space_group_name_H-M   'P 1'
#
loop_
_entity.id
_entity.type
_entity.pdbx_description
1 polymer ?
#
loop_
_entity_poly.entity_id
_entity_poly.type
_entity_poly.pdbx_seq_one_letter_code
_entity_poly.pdbx_strand_id
1 'polypeptide(L)'
;MDIKLNKKMYIYTIFTVHEKICVRCGKKFIVYPTGVYAKQEECIYHWAKAWKRKVNGIFDSRYNCCQGDFNSEGCQVAKSHVHDTNKWENLSGYMKTQPCSPPVDGDYGVFALDCEMVYTTAGVELARISVCDHDSTAVYESFVKPDNEIVDLNTRFSGITDEDLEEVTTSLRDVQAVLLSLVTDKTILMGHSLESDLTAVKITHGTVVDTSLVFPHRLGKPYKRALRTLMAEYLQKIIQDDVGGHDSMEDAASCLELMHMKLKEDARKER
;
A
#
# COMPACT_ATOMS: atom_id res chain seq x y z
N MET A 1 39.43 -37.37 15.16
CA MET A 1 39.58 -35.90 15.16
C MET A 1 38.17 -35.32 15.07
N ASP A 2 37.57 -35.09 16.23
CA ASP A 2 36.23 -34.52 16.35
C ASP A 2 36.21 -33.07 15.87
N ILE A 3 35.44 -32.81 14.82
CA ILE A 3 35.13 -31.46 14.37
C ILE A 3 34.10 -30.90 15.35
N LYS A 4 34.57 -30.14 16.34
CA LYS A 4 33.71 -29.28 17.18
C LYS A 4 33.11 -28.19 16.29
N LEU A 5 31.94 -28.45 15.72
CA LEU A 5 31.08 -27.43 15.11
C LEU A 5 30.72 -26.38 16.16
N ASN A 6 31.19 -25.16 15.92
CA ASN A 6 31.13 -24.04 16.85
C ASN A 6 29.69 -23.51 16.95
N LYS A 7 28.94 -23.94 17.99
CA LYS A 7 27.55 -23.51 18.28
C LYS A 7 27.36 -21.99 18.28
N LYS A 8 28.39 -21.19 18.57
CA LYS A 8 28.31 -19.72 18.57
C LYS A 8 28.11 -19.11 17.17
N MET A 9 28.63 -19.74 16.12
CA MET A 9 28.57 -19.19 14.76
C MET A 9 27.17 -19.35 14.14
N TYR A 10 26.47 -20.45 14.49
CA TYR A 10 25.06 -20.68 14.12
C TYR A 10 24.10 -19.73 14.84
N ILE A 11 24.37 -19.44 16.12
CA ILE A 11 23.53 -18.51 16.90
C ILE A 11 23.62 -17.09 16.33
N TYR A 12 24.83 -16.59 16.03
CA TYR A 12 25.00 -15.24 15.49
C TYR A 12 24.44 -15.05 14.07
N THR A 13 24.38 -16.09 13.24
CA THR A 13 23.78 -16.02 11.89
C THR A 13 22.26 -16.11 11.91
N ILE A 14 21.66 -16.81 12.89
CA ILE A 14 20.20 -16.85 13.08
C ILE A 14 19.68 -15.49 13.58
N PHE A 15 20.41 -14.78 14.44
CA PHE A 15 19.93 -13.50 15.00
C PHE A 15 19.82 -12.37 13.97
N THR A 16 20.59 -12.39 12.87
CA THR A 16 20.59 -11.30 11.87
C THR A 16 19.47 -11.37 10.84
N VAL A 17 18.85 -12.53 10.61
CA VAL A 17 17.83 -12.71 9.55
C VAL A 17 16.42 -12.32 10.03
N HIS A 18 16.17 -12.43 11.33
CA HIS A 18 14.85 -12.23 11.93
C HIS A 18 14.66 -10.84 12.54
N GLU A 19 15.72 -10.02 12.56
CA GLU A 19 15.64 -8.64 13.00
C GLU A 19 14.88 -7.81 11.96
N LYS A 20 13.82 -7.14 12.41
CA LYS A 20 12.98 -6.25 11.60
C LYS A 20 13.01 -4.84 12.21
N ILE A 21 12.72 -3.85 11.37
CA ILE A 21 12.56 -2.45 11.80
C ILE A 21 11.08 -2.11 11.72
N CYS A 22 10.52 -1.60 12.80
CA CYS A 22 9.12 -1.20 12.84
C CYS A 22 8.87 -0.02 11.89
N VAL A 23 7.95 -0.15 10.94
CA VAL A 23 7.63 0.93 9.99
C VAL A 23 6.91 2.12 10.63
N ARG A 24 6.38 1.94 11.84
CA ARG A 24 5.66 2.99 12.59
C ARG A 24 6.58 3.81 13.50
N CYS A 25 7.39 3.15 14.32
CA CYS A 25 8.22 3.81 15.33
C CYS A 25 9.74 3.71 15.08
N GLY A 26 10.18 2.93 14.09
CA GLY A 26 11.60 2.74 13.77
C GLY A 26 12.37 1.83 14.76
N LYS A 27 11.72 1.30 15.80
CA LYS A 27 12.34 0.39 16.76
C LYS A 27 12.64 -0.97 16.11
N LYS A 28 13.78 -1.55 16.47
CA LYS A 28 14.18 -2.91 16.09
C LYS A 28 13.44 -3.95 16.93
N PHE A 29 12.94 -5.01 16.30
CA PHE A 29 12.26 -6.13 16.94
C PHE A 29 12.54 -7.42 16.19
N ILE A 30 12.14 -8.58 16.74
CA ILE A 30 12.43 -9.89 16.15
C ILE A 30 11.13 -10.66 15.95
N VAL A 31 10.94 -11.17 14.74
CA VAL A 31 9.84 -12.09 14.37
C VAL A 31 10.45 -13.33 13.74
N TYR A 32 10.13 -14.50 14.30
CA TYR A 32 10.61 -15.78 13.79
C TYR A 32 9.86 -16.20 12.51
N PRO A 33 10.39 -17.12 11.69
CA PRO A 33 9.75 -17.55 10.45
C PRO A 33 8.40 -18.23 10.68
N THR A 34 8.13 -18.67 11.92
CA THR A 34 6.85 -19.22 12.36
C THR A 34 5.78 -18.14 12.58
N GLY A 35 6.12 -16.85 12.39
CA GLY A 35 5.26 -15.70 12.71
C GLY A 35 5.28 -15.28 14.18
N VAL A 36 6.03 -15.97 15.03
CA VAL A 36 6.06 -15.71 16.48
C VAL A 36 7.00 -14.55 16.79
N TYR A 37 6.49 -13.57 17.53
CA TYR A 37 7.28 -12.45 18.05
C TYR A 37 8.18 -12.94 19.19
N ALA A 38 9.47 -12.58 19.15
CA ALA A 38 10.40 -12.98 20.21
C ALA A 38 10.08 -12.32 21.56
N LYS A 39 9.47 -11.14 21.52
CA LYS A 39 9.01 -10.40 22.69
C LYS A 39 7.74 -9.64 22.33
N GLN A 40 6.71 -9.79 23.16
CA GLN A 40 5.51 -8.96 23.06
C GLN A 40 5.82 -7.58 23.64
N GLU A 41 5.74 -6.55 22.81
CA GLU A 41 5.97 -5.15 23.20
C GLU A 41 4.99 -4.24 22.48
N GLU A 42 4.49 -3.25 23.21
CA GLU A 42 3.66 -2.20 22.63
C GLU A 42 4.48 -1.29 21.71
N CYS A 43 3.86 -0.90 20.60
CA CYS A 43 4.40 0.06 19.66
C CYS A 43 3.79 1.43 19.91
N ILE A 44 4.59 2.36 20.42
CA ILE A 44 4.19 3.76 20.62
C ILE A 44 4.67 4.59 19.43
N TYR A 45 3.77 5.23 18.70
CA TYR A 45 4.10 5.91 17.43
C TYR A 45 3.18 7.09 17.11
N HIS A 46 3.61 7.92 16.15
CA HIS A 46 2.78 8.95 15.52
C HIS A 46 2.29 8.42 14.18
N TRP A 47 0.98 8.37 13.96
CA TRP A 47 0.43 7.85 12.70
C TRP A 47 0.64 8.81 11.52
N ALA A 48 0.78 10.11 11.80
CA ALA A 48 0.96 11.14 10.78
C ALA A 48 2.42 11.60 10.71
N LYS A 49 2.86 12.04 9.53
CA LYS A 49 4.18 12.66 9.37
C LYS A 49 4.23 14.04 10.04
N ALA A 50 5.39 14.40 10.59
CA ALA A 50 5.64 15.75 11.06
C ALA A 50 5.73 16.72 9.88
N TRP A 51 5.05 17.86 9.98
CA TRP A 51 5.15 18.96 9.04
C TRP A 51 6.07 20.04 9.62
N LYS A 52 6.77 20.76 8.75
CA LYS A 52 7.70 21.84 9.13
C LYS A 52 7.13 23.17 8.70
N ARG A 53 7.05 24.12 9.63
CA ARG A 53 6.70 25.53 9.37
C ARG A 53 7.83 26.43 9.81
N LYS A 54 8.12 27.47 9.03
CA LYS A 54 8.99 28.55 9.48
C LYS A 54 8.16 29.61 10.19
N VAL A 55 8.41 29.84 11.48
CA VAL A 55 7.76 30.86 12.31
C VAL A 55 8.87 31.75 12.88
N ASN A 56 8.84 33.05 12.60
CA ASN A 56 9.85 34.02 13.07
C ASN A 56 11.32 33.61 12.81
N GLY A 57 11.58 32.93 11.69
CA GLY A 57 12.92 32.45 11.34
C GLY A 57 13.28 31.08 11.89
N ILE A 58 12.53 30.55 12.86
CA ILE A 58 12.73 29.25 13.50
C ILE A 58 11.85 28.21 12.81
N PHE A 59 12.37 27.00 12.61
CA PHE A 59 11.59 25.87 12.12
C PHE A 59 10.84 25.22 13.29
N ASP A 60 9.52 25.34 13.29
CA ASP A 60 8.64 24.56 14.15
C ASP A 60 8.22 23.29 13.40
N SER A 61 8.40 22.13 14.04
CA SER A 61 8.09 20.83 13.46
C SER A 61 7.06 20.13 14.35
N ARG A 62 5.88 19.88 13.79
CA ARG A 62 4.71 19.39 14.53
C ARG A 62 4.11 18.18 13.85
N TYR A 63 3.57 17.23 14.61
CA TYR A 63 2.86 16.09 14.06
C TYR A 63 1.39 16.41 13.78
N ASN A 64 0.88 16.04 12.60
CA ASN A 64 -0.54 16.24 12.26
C ASN A 64 -1.49 15.42 13.14
N CYS A 65 -1.01 14.36 13.80
CA CYS A 65 -1.84 13.48 14.61
C CYS A 65 -2.23 14.05 15.97
N CYS A 66 -1.34 14.82 16.61
CA CYS A 66 -1.54 15.30 17.99
C CYS A 66 -1.04 16.72 18.23
N GLN A 67 -0.46 17.39 17.22
CA GLN A 67 0.25 18.67 17.35
C GLN A 67 1.45 18.63 18.33
N GLY A 68 1.90 17.43 18.70
CA GLY A 68 3.14 17.21 19.42
C GLY A 68 4.33 17.74 18.61
N ASP A 69 5.37 18.18 19.31
CA ASP A 69 6.63 18.57 18.67
C ASP A 69 7.37 17.33 18.13
N PHE A 70 8.40 17.56 17.32
CA PHE A 70 9.18 16.48 16.70
C PHE A 70 9.78 15.47 17.70
N ASN A 71 10.06 15.89 18.94
CA ASN A 71 10.71 15.07 19.98
C ASN A 71 9.69 14.37 20.90
N SER A 72 8.42 14.71 20.79
CA SER A 72 7.35 14.10 21.57
C SER A 72 7.25 12.59 21.33
N GLU A 73 6.97 11.84 22.39
CA GLU A 73 6.64 10.43 22.29
C GLU A 73 5.39 10.21 21.43
N GLY A 74 5.28 9.02 20.82
CA GLY A 74 4.15 8.68 19.96
C GLY A 74 2.79 8.85 20.65
N CYS A 75 1.82 9.41 19.93
CA CYS A 75 0.48 9.64 20.46
C CYS A 75 -0.50 8.47 20.25
N GLN A 76 -0.04 7.35 19.70
CA GLN A 76 -0.82 6.13 19.48
C GLN A 76 -0.07 4.94 20.04
N VAL A 77 -0.81 3.95 20.51
CA VAL A 77 -0.28 2.70 21.05
C VAL A 77 -0.91 1.54 20.29
N ALA A 78 -0.09 0.70 19.68
CA ALA A 78 -0.49 -0.56 19.09
C ALA A 78 0.09 -1.73 19.91
N LYS A 79 -0.59 -2.89 19.88
CA LYS A 79 -0.23 -4.08 20.67
C LYS A 79 1.14 -4.67 20.29
N SER A 80 1.56 -4.48 19.04
CA SER A 80 2.76 -5.07 18.45
C SER A 80 3.45 -4.11 17.48
N HIS A 81 4.74 -4.33 17.25
CA HIS A 81 5.48 -3.72 16.15
C HIS A 81 5.13 -4.39 14.81
N VAL A 82 5.19 -3.64 13.71
CA VAL A 82 4.84 -4.12 12.36
C VAL A 82 5.93 -3.77 11.36
N HIS A 83 6.10 -4.58 10.31
CA HIS A 83 7.11 -4.39 9.27
C HIS A 83 6.52 -4.58 7.87
N ASP A 84 7.22 -4.14 6.84
CA ASP A 84 6.84 -4.33 5.43
C ASP A 84 7.96 -4.99 4.61
N THR A 85 8.87 -5.70 5.28
CA THR A 85 10.05 -6.30 4.65
C THR A 85 9.72 -7.36 3.61
N ASN A 86 8.53 -7.97 3.68
CA ASN A 86 8.07 -8.93 2.68
C ASN A 86 7.99 -8.33 1.27
N LYS A 87 7.80 -7.01 1.13
CA LYS A 87 7.81 -6.33 -0.18
C LYS A 87 9.10 -6.54 -0.97
N TRP A 88 10.23 -6.78 -0.30
CA TRP A 88 11.54 -6.96 -0.92
C TRP A 88 12.16 -8.34 -0.63
N GLU A 89 11.80 -8.99 0.48
CA GLU A 89 12.31 -10.31 0.85
C GLU A 89 11.55 -11.46 0.18
N ASN A 90 10.24 -11.29 -0.08
CA ASN A 90 9.39 -12.34 -0.63
C ASN A 90 8.99 -12.05 -2.08
N LEU A 91 9.80 -12.55 -3.01
CA LEU A 91 9.55 -12.43 -4.46
C LEU A 91 8.78 -13.64 -5.04
N SER A 92 8.21 -14.49 -4.18
CA SER A 92 7.49 -15.70 -4.59
C SER A 92 5.99 -15.44 -4.76
N GLY A 93 5.36 -16.17 -5.69
CA GLY A 93 3.93 -16.08 -5.97
C GLY A 93 3.52 -14.93 -6.89
N TYR A 94 4.49 -14.24 -7.50
CA TYR A 94 4.19 -13.22 -8.51
C TYR A 94 3.69 -13.86 -9.80
N MET A 95 2.59 -13.32 -10.32
CA MET A 95 2.04 -13.69 -11.64
C MET A 95 2.21 -12.53 -12.62
N LYS A 96 2.48 -12.86 -13.88
CA LYS A 96 2.64 -11.85 -14.94
C LYS A 96 1.41 -11.84 -15.84
N THR A 97 0.90 -10.66 -16.17
CA THR A 97 -0.16 -10.50 -17.16
C THR A 97 0.28 -11.04 -18.51
N GLN A 98 -0.60 -11.77 -19.18
CA GLN A 98 -0.27 -12.48 -20.42
C GLN A 98 -0.71 -11.67 -21.66
N PRO A 99 -0.01 -11.85 -22.80
CA PRO A 99 -0.50 -11.37 -24.08
C PRO A 99 -1.85 -11.97 -24.44
N CYS A 100 -2.69 -11.19 -25.11
CA CYS A 100 -3.95 -11.62 -25.69
C CYS A 100 -3.99 -11.31 -27.18
N SER A 101 -4.88 -11.99 -27.91
CA SER A 101 -5.20 -11.60 -29.29
C SER A 101 -5.75 -10.17 -29.31
N PRO A 102 -5.35 -9.33 -30.28
CA PRO A 102 -5.86 -7.97 -30.38
C PRO A 102 -7.40 -7.94 -30.44
N PRO A 103 -8.06 -7.09 -29.63
CA PRO A 103 -9.48 -6.79 -29.77
C PRO A 103 -9.82 -6.25 -31.16
N VAL A 104 -11.08 -6.40 -31.58
CA VAL A 104 -11.54 -6.02 -32.94
C VAL A 104 -11.39 -4.53 -33.20
N ASP A 105 -11.66 -3.70 -32.19
CA ASP A 105 -11.52 -2.25 -32.20
C ASP A 105 -10.11 -1.77 -31.82
N GLY A 106 -9.23 -2.69 -31.39
CA GLY A 106 -7.89 -2.39 -30.89
C GLY A 106 -7.86 -1.78 -29.48
N ASP A 107 -8.99 -1.73 -28.77
CA ASP A 107 -9.08 -1.21 -27.41
C ASP A 107 -8.86 -2.33 -26.39
N TYR A 108 -7.71 -2.30 -25.72
CA TYR A 108 -7.35 -3.28 -24.67
C TYR A 108 -7.95 -2.95 -23.31
N GLY A 109 -8.69 -1.85 -23.19
CA GLY A 109 -9.34 -1.39 -21.98
C GLY A 109 -8.43 -0.62 -21.04
N VAL A 110 -9.08 0.17 -20.17
CA VAL A 110 -8.47 0.87 -19.05
C VAL A 110 -9.20 0.44 -17.78
N PHE A 111 -8.44 0.00 -16.78
CA PHE A 111 -8.97 -0.28 -15.45
C PHE A 111 -8.18 0.50 -14.41
N ALA A 112 -8.88 1.08 -13.45
CA ALA A 112 -8.25 1.57 -12.24
C ALA A 112 -8.43 0.56 -11.11
N LEU A 113 -7.40 0.45 -10.26
CA LEU A 113 -7.45 -0.41 -9.09
C LEU A 113 -6.81 0.29 -7.90
N ASP A 114 -7.29 -0.10 -6.72
CA ASP A 114 -6.74 0.30 -5.44
C ASP A 114 -6.92 -0.87 -4.45
N CYS A 115 -5.96 -1.00 -3.54
CA CYS A 115 -5.91 -2.08 -2.57
C CYS A 115 -5.80 -1.53 -1.15
N GLU A 116 -6.52 -2.18 -0.24
CA GLU A 116 -6.30 -2.01 1.19
C GLU A 116 -5.50 -3.17 1.76
N MET A 117 -4.50 -2.82 2.57
CA MET A 117 -3.57 -3.76 3.14
C MET A 117 -3.56 -3.74 4.67
N VAL A 118 -3.34 -4.91 5.25
CA VAL A 118 -3.20 -5.13 6.69
C VAL A 118 -1.77 -5.55 7.03
N TYR A 119 -1.40 -5.42 8.31
CA TYR A 119 -0.15 -5.95 8.81
C TYR A 119 -0.38 -7.34 9.39
N THR A 120 0.42 -8.30 8.93
CA THR A 120 0.46 -9.68 9.41
C THR A 120 1.83 -10.00 9.99
N THR A 121 1.97 -11.21 10.53
CA THR A 121 3.26 -11.71 11.04
C THR A 121 4.34 -11.82 9.96
N ALA A 122 3.95 -11.84 8.68
CA ALA A 122 4.88 -11.91 7.54
C ALA A 122 5.20 -10.53 6.95
N GLY A 123 4.45 -9.48 7.30
CA GLY A 123 4.63 -8.13 6.79
C GLY A 123 3.30 -7.52 6.33
N VAL A 124 3.27 -6.85 5.18
CA VAL A 124 2.06 -6.22 4.64
C VAL A 124 1.37 -7.15 3.65
N GLU A 125 0.09 -7.45 3.83
CA GLU A 125 -0.67 -8.34 2.94
C GLU A 125 -2.00 -7.71 2.49
N LEU A 126 -2.47 -8.12 1.32
CA LEU A 126 -3.73 -7.66 0.73
C LEU A 126 -4.92 -8.12 1.59
N ALA A 127 -5.87 -7.22 1.81
CA ALA A 127 -7.10 -7.52 2.55
C ALA A 127 -8.37 -7.02 1.85
N ARG A 128 -8.29 -6.01 0.98
CA ARG A 128 -9.37 -5.62 0.08
C ARG A 128 -8.80 -5.15 -1.25
N ILE A 129 -9.52 -5.40 -2.33
CA ILE A 129 -9.23 -4.87 -3.66
C ILE A 129 -10.51 -4.36 -4.29
N SER A 130 -10.43 -3.19 -4.93
CA SER A 130 -11.48 -2.66 -5.79
C SER A 130 -10.89 -2.35 -7.17
N VAL A 131 -11.62 -2.71 -8.21
CA VAL A 131 -11.27 -2.48 -9.62
C VAL A 131 -12.47 -1.88 -10.33
N CYS A 132 -12.25 -0.81 -11.08
CA CYS A 132 -13.27 -0.16 -11.89
C CYS A 132 -12.81 0.06 -13.33
N ASP A 133 -13.78 0.11 -14.23
CA ASP A 133 -13.55 0.41 -15.65
C ASP A 133 -13.36 1.91 -15.90
N HIS A 134 -13.13 2.27 -17.16
CA HIS A 134 -12.91 3.65 -17.60
C HIS A 134 -14.08 4.63 -17.30
N ASP A 135 -15.29 4.12 -17.07
CA ASP A 135 -16.48 4.88 -16.68
C ASP A 135 -16.62 5.00 -15.16
N SER A 136 -15.62 4.53 -14.40
CA SER A 136 -15.62 4.45 -12.94
C SER A 136 -16.68 3.50 -12.38
N THR A 137 -17.14 2.52 -13.18
CA THR A 137 -18.05 1.47 -12.71
C THR A 137 -17.25 0.32 -12.10
N ALA A 138 -17.63 -0.12 -10.91
CA ALA A 138 -16.99 -1.26 -10.25
C ALA A 138 -17.18 -2.53 -11.09
N VAL A 139 -16.06 -3.16 -11.48
CA VAL A 139 -16.05 -4.43 -12.23
C VAL A 139 -15.60 -5.60 -11.36
N TYR A 140 -14.88 -5.32 -10.27
CA TYR A 140 -14.49 -6.33 -9.30
C TYR A 140 -14.23 -5.69 -7.93
N GLU A 141 -14.82 -6.24 -6.89
CA GLU A 141 -14.54 -5.88 -5.51
C GLU A 141 -14.50 -7.14 -4.65
N SER A 142 -13.52 -7.23 -3.77
CA SER A 142 -13.42 -8.39 -2.87
C SER A 142 -12.59 -8.08 -1.63
N PHE A 143 -13.05 -8.60 -0.49
CA PHE A 143 -12.18 -8.83 0.66
C PHE A 143 -11.34 -10.08 0.43
N VAL A 144 -10.13 -10.08 0.96
CA VAL A 144 -9.12 -11.12 0.78
C VAL A 144 -8.66 -11.58 2.14
N LYS A 145 -8.65 -12.90 2.34
CA LYS A 145 -8.09 -13.51 3.54
C LYS A 145 -6.56 -13.52 3.43
N PRO A 146 -5.82 -12.83 4.33
CA PRO A 146 -4.37 -12.91 4.34
C PRO A 146 -3.89 -14.33 4.65
N ASP A 147 -2.75 -14.72 4.09
CA ASP A 147 -2.17 -16.06 4.29
C ASP A 147 -1.62 -16.23 5.72
N ASN A 148 -1.22 -15.12 6.37
CA ASN A 148 -0.62 -15.11 7.69
C ASN A 148 -1.51 -14.42 8.73
N GLU A 149 -1.22 -14.68 10.00
CA GLU A 149 -1.97 -14.11 11.12
C GLU A 149 -1.90 -12.58 11.11
N ILE A 150 -3.07 -11.94 11.18
CA ILE A 150 -3.20 -10.50 11.22
C ILE A 150 -2.73 -9.98 12.58
N VAL A 151 -1.77 -9.06 12.54
CA VAL A 151 -1.23 -8.37 13.72
C VAL A 151 -1.96 -7.05 13.95
N ASP A 152 -2.30 -6.34 12.86
CA ASP A 152 -2.98 -5.05 12.92
C ASP A 152 -3.73 -4.79 11.60
N LEU A 153 -5.04 -4.58 11.68
CA LEU A 153 -5.90 -4.30 10.51
C LEU A 153 -5.61 -2.96 9.84
N ASN A 154 -4.87 -2.07 10.50
CA ASN A 154 -4.56 -0.75 9.98
C ASN A 154 -5.82 0.08 9.64
N THR A 155 -6.95 -0.16 10.33
CA THR A 155 -8.31 0.33 10.03
C THR A 155 -8.39 1.81 9.72
N ARG A 156 -7.61 2.66 10.41
CA ARG A 156 -7.51 4.10 10.14
C ARG A 156 -7.23 4.43 8.67
N PHE A 157 -6.48 3.57 7.99
CA PHE A 157 -6.14 3.71 6.59
C PHE A 157 -6.94 2.71 5.74
N SER A 158 -7.03 1.44 6.17
CA SER A 158 -7.64 0.39 5.36
C SER A 158 -9.16 0.40 5.30
N GLY A 159 -9.84 1.02 6.26
CA GLY A 159 -11.30 0.90 6.37
C GLY A 159 -11.79 -0.46 6.89
N ILE A 160 -10.89 -1.43 7.12
CA ILE A 160 -11.24 -2.82 7.39
C ILE A 160 -11.42 -3.07 8.89
N THR A 161 -12.52 -3.74 9.22
CA THR A 161 -12.86 -4.21 10.57
C THR A 161 -12.64 -5.73 10.71
N ASP A 162 -12.63 -6.24 11.95
CA ASP A 162 -12.51 -7.68 12.18
C ASP A 162 -13.71 -8.43 11.60
N GLU A 163 -14.90 -7.82 11.66
CA GLU A 163 -16.15 -8.34 11.12
C GLU A 163 -16.12 -8.50 9.59
N ASP A 164 -15.42 -7.59 8.88
CA ASP A 164 -15.29 -7.66 7.41
C ASP A 164 -14.51 -8.90 6.96
N LEU A 165 -13.63 -9.45 7.80
CA LEU A 165 -12.74 -10.56 7.46
C LEU A 165 -13.15 -11.91 8.07
N GLU A 166 -14.14 -11.95 8.97
CA GLU A 166 -14.49 -13.14 9.75
C GLU A 166 -14.88 -14.33 8.86
N GLU A 167 -15.70 -14.10 7.83
CA GLU A 167 -16.23 -15.12 6.92
C GLU A 167 -15.54 -15.11 5.54
N VAL A 168 -14.48 -14.32 5.37
CA VAL A 168 -13.80 -14.19 4.08
C VAL A 168 -12.97 -15.44 3.81
N THR A 169 -13.21 -16.04 2.65
CA THR A 169 -12.49 -17.23 2.18
C THR A 169 -11.70 -17.01 0.90
N THR A 170 -11.92 -15.88 0.21
CA THR A 170 -11.20 -15.49 -1.00
C THR A 170 -9.71 -15.39 -0.70
N SER A 171 -8.90 -16.18 -1.40
CA SER A 171 -7.45 -16.15 -1.28
C SER A 171 -6.82 -15.14 -2.25
N LEU A 172 -5.55 -14.79 -2.02
CA LEU A 172 -4.77 -14.01 -2.97
C LEU A 172 -4.77 -14.64 -4.38
N ARG A 173 -4.73 -15.98 -4.46
CA ARG A 173 -4.73 -16.68 -5.76
C ARG A 173 -6.03 -16.51 -6.52
N ASP A 174 -7.17 -16.47 -5.80
CA ASP A 174 -8.48 -16.26 -6.42
C ASP A 174 -8.55 -14.85 -7.02
N VAL A 175 -8.08 -13.84 -6.26
CA VAL A 175 -7.95 -12.46 -6.76
C VAL A 175 -7.06 -12.39 -8.00
N GLN A 176 -5.88 -13.01 -7.95
CA GLN A 176 -4.97 -13.00 -9.08
C GLN A 176 -5.58 -13.70 -10.31
N ALA A 177 -6.33 -14.79 -10.13
CA ALA A 177 -7.01 -15.48 -11.23
C ALA A 177 -8.07 -14.58 -11.88
N VAL A 178 -8.88 -13.87 -11.07
CA VAL A 178 -9.85 -12.90 -11.58
C VAL A 178 -9.14 -11.78 -12.35
N LEU A 179 -8.11 -11.17 -11.77
CA LEU A 179 -7.38 -10.10 -12.44
C LEU A 179 -6.75 -10.56 -13.75
N LEU A 180 -6.10 -11.72 -13.79
CA LEU A 180 -5.52 -12.26 -15.02
C LEU A 180 -6.56 -12.63 -16.10
N SER A 181 -7.82 -12.81 -15.71
CA SER A 181 -8.94 -12.96 -16.65
C SER A 181 -9.48 -11.63 -17.16
N LEU A 182 -9.34 -10.57 -16.36
CA LEU A 182 -9.83 -9.22 -16.66
C LEU A 182 -8.81 -8.41 -17.48
N VAL A 183 -7.52 -8.57 -17.22
CA VAL A 183 -6.46 -7.71 -17.78
C VAL A 183 -5.40 -8.48 -18.55
N THR A 184 -4.99 -7.91 -19.68
CA THR A 184 -3.92 -8.43 -20.55
C THR A 184 -2.63 -7.66 -20.32
N ASP A 185 -1.53 -8.02 -21.00
CA ASP A 185 -0.29 -7.23 -20.94
C ASP A 185 -0.41 -5.83 -21.58
N LYS A 186 -1.43 -5.60 -22.41
CA LYS A 186 -1.70 -4.32 -23.12
C LYS A 186 -2.77 -3.47 -22.47
N THR A 187 -3.60 -4.05 -21.61
CA THR A 187 -4.61 -3.32 -20.84
C THR A 187 -3.92 -2.26 -19.99
N ILE A 188 -4.45 -1.03 -19.94
CA ILE A 188 -3.86 0.02 -19.12
C ILE A 188 -4.36 -0.13 -17.69
N LEU A 189 -3.44 -0.40 -16.75
CA LEU A 189 -3.73 -0.31 -15.32
C LEU A 189 -3.44 1.08 -14.77
N MET A 190 -4.41 1.67 -14.09
CA MET A 190 -4.34 3.01 -13.52
C MET A 190 -4.51 2.97 -11.99
N GLY A 191 -3.88 3.90 -11.30
CA GLY A 191 -4.02 4.05 -9.85
C GLY A 191 -3.07 5.10 -9.28
N HIS A 192 -2.86 5.09 -7.96
CA HIS A 192 -2.01 6.05 -7.27
C HIS A 192 -0.97 5.36 -6.40
N SER A 193 0.32 5.43 -6.77
CA SER A 193 1.39 4.65 -6.13
C SER A 193 1.20 3.14 -6.24
N LEU A 194 0.89 2.71 -7.47
CA LEU A 194 0.55 1.33 -7.81
C LEU A 194 1.65 0.31 -7.49
N GLU A 195 2.88 0.74 -7.17
CA GLU A 195 3.89 -0.20 -6.72
C GLU A 195 3.48 -0.95 -5.45
N SER A 196 2.71 -0.31 -4.57
CA SER A 196 2.26 -0.94 -3.32
C SER A 196 1.16 -1.96 -3.61
N ASP A 197 0.19 -1.59 -4.44
CA ASP A 197 -0.93 -2.43 -4.86
C ASP A 197 -0.45 -3.66 -5.63
N LEU A 198 0.36 -3.46 -6.68
CA LEU A 198 0.89 -4.56 -7.50
C LEU A 198 1.81 -5.49 -6.70
N THR A 199 2.48 -4.97 -5.67
CA THR A 199 3.25 -5.79 -4.73
C THR A 199 2.35 -6.61 -3.82
N ALA A 200 1.28 -6.02 -3.27
CA ALA A 200 0.33 -6.70 -2.39
C ALA A 200 -0.44 -7.82 -3.14
N VAL A 201 -0.87 -7.53 -4.36
CA VAL A 201 -1.56 -8.49 -5.25
C VAL A 201 -0.57 -9.49 -5.89
N LYS A 202 0.75 -9.20 -5.81
CA LYS A 202 1.81 -9.96 -6.47
C LYS A 202 1.58 -10.13 -7.97
N ILE A 203 1.29 -9.04 -8.67
CA ILE A 203 1.16 -9.04 -10.14
C ILE A 203 2.24 -8.17 -10.75
N THR A 204 2.91 -8.70 -11.78
CA THR A 204 3.81 -7.93 -12.63
C THR A 204 3.07 -7.53 -13.90
N HIS A 205 2.87 -6.23 -14.07
CA HIS A 205 2.20 -5.65 -15.23
C HIS A 205 3.01 -4.46 -15.78
N GLY A 206 3.07 -4.34 -17.11
CA GLY A 206 3.96 -3.38 -17.79
C GLY A 206 3.30 -2.10 -18.28
N THR A 207 1.98 -2.13 -18.50
CA THR A 207 1.24 -1.03 -19.13
C THR A 207 0.50 -0.23 -18.04
N VAL A 208 1.25 0.59 -17.30
CA VAL A 208 0.76 1.27 -16.10
C VAL A 208 0.74 2.79 -16.27
N VAL A 209 -0.35 3.42 -15.80
CA VAL A 209 -0.45 4.86 -15.58
C VAL A 209 -0.59 5.13 -14.08
N ASP A 210 0.50 5.56 -13.45
CA ASP A 210 0.50 5.91 -12.02
C ASP A 210 0.35 7.42 -11.84
N THR A 211 -0.76 7.84 -11.25
CA THR A 211 -1.05 9.27 -11.02
C THR A 211 -0.04 9.94 -10.09
N SER A 212 0.64 9.20 -9.20
CA SER A 212 1.72 9.74 -8.37
C SER A 212 2.97 10.13 -9.18
N LEU A 213 3.14 9.55 -10.38
CA LEU A 213 4.20 9.89 -11.33
C LEU A 213 3.76 10.97 -12.31
N VAL A 214 2.49 10.95 -12.76
CA VAL A 214 1.91 11.97 -13.64
C VAL A 214 1.88 13.34 -12.96
N PHE A 215 1.61 13.37 -11.65
CA PHE A 215 1.59 14.58 -10.82
C PHE A 215 2.76 14.60 -9.84
N PRO A 216 3.99 14.88 -10.29
CA PRO A 216 5.19 14.74 -9.48
C PRO A 216 5.23 15.72 -8.31
N HIS A 217 5.86 15.30 -7.22
CA HIS A 217 6.13 16.18 -6.10
C HIS A 217 7.20 17.22 -6.46
N ARG A 218 7.04 18.48 -6.00
CA ARG A 218 7.96 19.59 -6.31
C ARG A 218 9.41 19.36 -5.87
N LEU A 219 9.61 18.58 -4.81
CA LEU A 219 10.93 18.21 -4.30
C LEU A 219 11.55 16.99 -5.02
N GLY A 220 10.86 16.38 -5.99
CA GLY A 220 11.30 15.18 -6.68
C GLY A 220 11.26 13.91 -5.81
N LYS A 221 11.81 12.82 -6.36
CA LYS A 221 11.89 11.52 -5.68
C LYS A 221 12.77 11.62 -4.41
N PRO A 222 12.47 10.85 -3.35
CA PRO A 222 11.43 9.82 -3.24
C PRO A 222 10.04 10.36 -2.83
N TYR A 223 9.84 11.68 -2.78
CA TYR A 223 8.59 12.27 -2.34
C TYR A 223 7.49 12.11 -3.40
N LYS A 224 6.29 11.76 -2.94
CA LYS A 224 5.06 11.68 -3.74
C LYS A 224 3.99 12.59 -3.14
N ARG A 225 3.11 13.13 -3.98
CA ARG A 225 1.92 13.85 -3.53
C ARG A 225 0.85 12.84 -3.18
N ALA A 226 0.12 13.02 -2.08
CA ALA A 226 -1.01 12.15 -1.74
C ALA A 226 -2.21 12.40 -2.67
N LEU A 227 -2.97 11.36 -3.01
CA LEU A 227 -4.15 11.44 -3.86
C LEU A 227 -5.15 12.50 -3.37
N ARG A 228 -5.51 12.48 -2.08
CA ARG A 228 -6.36 13.52 -1.47
C ARG A 228 -5.90 14.96 -1.71
N THR A 229 -4.58 15.18 -1.74
CA THR A 229 -4.02 16.52 -2.00
C THR A 229 -4.14 16.89 -3.48
N LEU A 230 -4.06 15.91 -4.39
CA LEU A 230 -4.28 16.13 -5.81
C LEU A 230 -5.75 16.41 -6.10
N MET A 231 -6.67 15.61 -5.54
CA MET A 231 -8.11 15.81 -5.69
C MET A 231 -8.55 17.19 -5.18
N ALA A 232 -8.07 17.59 -4.00
CA ALA A 232 -8.38 18.91 -3.46
C ALA A 232 -7.81 20.05 -4.30
N GLU A 233 -6.58 19.94 -4.81
CA GLU A 233 -5.95 21.01 -5.59
C GLU A 233 -6.57 21.15 -6.99
N TYR A 234 -6.73 20.05 -7.71
CA TYR A 234 -7.11 20.09 -9.13
C TYR A 234 -8.62 20.02 -9.36
N LEU A 235 -9.35 19.29 -8.52
CA LEU A 235 -10.78 19.04 -8.69
C LEU A 235 -11.63 19.70 -7.61
N GLN A 236 -11.03 20.33 -6.60
CA GLN A 236 -11.72 20.92 -5.46
C GLN A 236 -12.62 19.91 -4.72
N LYS A 237 -12.22 18.63 -4.73
CA LYS A 237 -12.91 17.53 -4.05
C LYS A 237 -12.13 17.06 -2.83
N ILE A 238 -12.86 16.79 -1.76
CA ILE A 238 -12.34 16.18 -0.54
C ILE A 238 -12.68 14.69 -0.61
N ILE A 239 -11.66 13.85 -0.45
CA ILE A 239 -11.74 12.38 -0.39
C ILE A 239 -10.94 11.91 0.82
N GLN A 240 -11.12 10.66 1.27
CA GLN A 240 -10.39 10.09 2.42
C GLN A 240 -10.54 10.92 3.73
N ASP A 241 -11.70 11.53 3.96
CA ASP A 241 -11.99 12.33 5.18
C ASP A 241 -12.79 11.55 6.23
N ASP A 242 -13.16 10.30 5.92
CA ASP A 242 -13.86 9.44 6.86
C ASP A 242 -12.91 8.96 7.97
N VAL A 243 -13.44 8.93 9.21
CA VAL A 243 -12.78 8.34 10.37
C VAL A 243 -12.72 6.82 10.25
N GLY A 244 -13.65 6.22 9.51
CA GLY A 244 -13.74 4.79 9.25
C GLY A 244 -12.53 4.21 8.51
N GLY A 245 -11.82 5.01 7.73
CA GLY A 245 -10.70 4.59 6.88
C GLY A 245 -10.92 5.01 5.44
N HIS A 246 -10.08 4.52 4.52
CA HIS A 246 -10.24 4.79 3.10
C HIS A 246 -11.23 3.82 2.46
N ASP A 247 -11.80 4.24 1.33
CA ASP A 247 -12.58 3.38 0.46
C ASP A 247 -11.82 3.20 -0.87
N SER A 248 -11.27 2.00 -1.06
CA SER A 248 -10.53 1.64 -2.28
C SER A 248 -11.30 1.92 -3.57
N MET A 249 -12.63 1.83 -3.55
CA MET A 249 -13.43 2.13 -4.73
C MET A 249 -13.49 3.64 -5.02
N GLU A 250 -13.61 4.48 -3.99
CA GLU A 250 -13.49 5.95 -4.11
C GLU A 250 -12.10 6.34 -4.65
N ASP A 251 -11.04 5.70 -4.15
CA ASP A 251 -9.67 6.00 -4.52
C ASP A 251 -9.36 5.59 -5.97
N ALA A 252 -9.80 4.41 -6.40
CA ALA A 252 -9.68 3.95 -7.79
C ALA A 252 -10.41 4.87 -8.77
N ALA A 253 -11.67 5.23 -8.46
CA ALA A 253 -12.45 6.16 -9.29
C ALA A 253 -11.85 7.58 -9.32
N SER A 254 -11.32 8.05 -8.19
CA SER A 254 -10.66 9.36 -8.09
C SER A 254 -9.43 9.46 -8.99
N CYS A 255 -8.67 8.37 -9.15
CA CYS A 255 -7.55 8.32 -10.09
C CYS A 255 -7.99 8.53 -11.54
N LEU A 256 -9.08 7.87 -11.97
CA LEU A 256 -9.65 8.04 -13.31
C LEU A 256 -10.14 9.47 -13.52
N GLU A 257 -10.87 10.03 -12.56
CA GLU A 257 -11.37 11.39 -12.66
C GLU A 257 -10.23 12.40 -12.83
N LEU A 258 -9.17 12.24 -12.03
CA LEU A 258 -7.98 13.10 -12.08
C LEU A 258 -7.30 13.02 -13.46
N MET A 259 -7.20 11.83 -14.04
CA MET A 259 -6.62 11.64 -15.36
C MET A 259 -7.52 12.16 -16.49
N HIS A 260 -8.83 11.97 -16.41
CA HIS A 260 -9.80 12.53 -17.35
C HIS A 260 -9.72 14.05 -17.39
N MET A 261 -9.56 14.70 -16.24
CA MET A 261 -9.32 16.14 -16.16
C MET A 261 -8.01 16.52 -16.86
N LYS A 262 -6.91 15.81 -16.56
CA LYS A 262 -5.60 16.09 -17.15
C LYS A 262 -5.61 15.98 -18.68
N LEU A 263 -6.25 14.94 -19.21
CA LEU A 263 -6.40 14.72 -20.65
C LEU A 263 -7.16 15.86 -21.33
N LYS A 264 -8.26 16.34 -20.71
CA LYS A 264 -9.02 17.50 -21.21
C LYS A 264 -8.17 18.78 -21.21
N GLU A 265 -7.33 18.99 -20.20
CA GLU A 265 -6.42 20.13 -20.16
C GLU A 265 -5.33 20.06 -21.24
N ASP A 266 -4.73 18.89 -21.45
CA ASP A 266 -3.65 18.72 -22.43
C ASP A 266 -4.18 18.87 -23.86
N ALA A 267 -5.35 18.29 -24.15
CA ALA A 267 -6.02 18.45 -25.45
C ALA A 267 -6.40 19.91 -25.77
N ARG A 268 -6.56 20.77 -24.75
CA ARG A 268 -6.77 22.22 -24.94
C ARG A 268 -5.48 22.97 -25.24
N LYS A 269 -4.33 22.49 -24.77
CA LYS A 269 -3.02 23.12 -24.99
C LYS A 269 -2.43 22.78 -26.36
N GLU A 270 -2.86 21.67 -26.95
CA GLU A 270 -2.45 21.23 -28.29
C GLU A 270 -3.27 21.88 -29.42
N ARG A 271 -4.31 22.65 -29.09
CA ARG A 271 -5.11 23.46 -30.02
C ARG A 271 -4.63 24.91 -30.04
#